data_AF-A0ABD0P9L1-F1
#
_entry.id   AF-A0ABD0P9L1-F1
#
_cell.length_a   1.000
_cell.length_b   1.000
_cell.length_c   1.000
_cell.angle_alpha   90.00
_cell.angle_beta   90.00
_cell.angle_gamma   90.00
#
_symmetry.space_group_name_H-M   'P 1'
#
loop_
_entity.id
_entity.type
_entity.pdbx_description
1 polymer ?
#
loop_
_entity_poly.entity_id
_entity_poly.type
_entity_poly.pdbx_seq_one_letter_code
_entity_poly.pdbx_strand_id
1 'polypeptide(L)'
;MSKQSTFTAALATMLGATLGGLFLWRSIRTQKGKALKGPASAEPIQAQLEADITPSQPARQELSTPPQTQKLLRAHSLLEVPPVIVSSQEEWEALWPDFQKDLSVYPVLGLDCEWVSVKGKASAVSLLQMATLLTFRNAQLPLPKGLVGVLSDPRVLKDGKRLAHDHGLTLNCTVDLRYLALRQR
;
A
#
# COMPACT_ATOMS: atom_id res chain seq x y z
N MET A 1 19.78 56.64 2.52
CA MET A 1 18.74 55.79 3.13
C MET A 1 19.40 54.62 3.84
N SER A 2 19.01 54.35 5.09
CA SER A 2 19.73 53.45 6.02
C SER A 2 19.53 51.97 5.67
N LYS A 3 20.63 51.26 5.39
CA LYS A 3 20.68 49.81 5.08
C LYS A 3 20.08 48.93 6.20
N GLN A 4 20.04 49.43 7.43
CA GLN A 4 19.46 48.72 8.57
C GLN A 4 17.94 48.58 8.48
N SER A 5 17.25 49.56 7.87
CA SER A 5 15.79 49.55 7.72
C SER A 5 15.30 48.50 6.72
N THR A 6 16.10 48.20 5.69
CA THR A 6 15.75 47.19 4.69
C THR A 6 15.91 45.79 5.24
N PHE A 7 16.92 45.56 6.08
CA PHE A 7 17.18 44.26 6.70
C PHE A 7 16.11 43.88 7.74
N THR A 8 15.68 44.82 8.58
CA THR A 8 14.59 44.58 9.53
C THR A 8 13.26 44.33 8.84
N ALA A 9 12.96 45.03 7.73
CA ALA A 9 11.78 44.77 6.93
C ALA A 9 11.81 43.37 6.27
N ALA A 10 12.97 42.93 5.77
CA ALA A 10 13.15 41.59 5.22
C ALA A 10 12.97 40.49 6.28
N LEU A 11 13.52 40.69 7.49
CA LEU A 11 13.35 39.75 8.60
C LEU A 11 11.89 39.65 9.05
N ALA A 12 11.20 40.79 9.20
CA ALA A 12 9.80 40.82 9.61
C ALA A 12 8.89 40.14 8.59
N THR A 13 9.13 40.32 7.29
CA THR A 13 8.36 39.66 6.23
C THR A 13 8.61 38.15 6.16
N MET A 14 9.87 37.71 6.35
CA MET A 14 10.18 36.28 6.37
C MET A 14 9.55 35.57 7.59
N LEU A 15 9.58 36.21 8.76
CA LEU A 15 8.94 35.69 9.98
C LEU A 15 7.41 35.69 9.85
N GLY A 16 6.83 36.75 9.29
CA GLY A 16 5.38 36.83 9.05
C GLY A 16 4.88 35.76 8.09
N ALA A 17 5.59 35.54 6.98
CA ALA A 17 5.22 34.53 5.98
C ALA A 17 5.35 33.09 6.52
N THR A 18 6.40 32.81 7.28
CA THR A 18 6.62 31.45 7.84
C THR A 18 5.63 31.12 8.94
N LEU A 19 5.39 32.05 9.88
CA LEU A 19 4.40 31.85 10.94
C LEU A 19 2.97 31.82 10.40
N GLY A 20 2.63 32.71 9.46
CA GLY A 20 1.31 32.73 8.81
C GLY A 20 1.02 31.46 8.01
N GLY A 21 1.98 30.99 7.22
CA GLY A 21 1.86 29.73 6.47
C GLY A 21 1.72 28.51 7.38
N LEU A 22 2.48 28.47 8.48
CA LEU A 22 2.38 27.40 9.48
C LEU A 22 0.99 27.38 10.15
N PHE A 23 0.44 28.54 10.50
CA PHE A 23 -0.87 28.66 11.14
C PHE A 23 -2.01 28.26 10.21
N LEU A 24 -1.93 28.67 8.93
CA LEU A 24 -2.90 28.30 7.89
C LEU A 24 -2.86 26.79 7.64
N TRP A 25 -1.67 26.19 7.51
CA TRP A 25 -1.51 24.75 7.33
C TRP A 25 -2.08 23.96 8.52
N ARG A 26 -1.80 24.41 9.76
CA ARG A 26 -2.30 23.75 10.97
C ARG A 26 -3.83 23.80 11.06
N SER A 27 -4.43 24.91 10.65
CA SER A 27 -5.90 25.09 10.62
C SER A 27 -6.59 24.20 9.59
N ILE A 28 -6.02 24.08 8.38
CA ILE A 28 -6.54 23.17 7.34
C ILE A 28 -6.44 21.71 7.80
N ARG A 29 -5.34 21.33 8.47
CA ARG A 29 -5.12 19.97 8.95
C ARG A 29 -6.11 19.58 10.07
N THR A 30 -6.43 20.49 10.98
CA THR A 30 -7.37 20.21 12.08
C THR A 30 -8.81 20.12 11.60
N GLN A 31 -9.21 20.90 10.58
CA GLN A 31 -10.54 20.78 9.98
C GLN A 31 -10.75 19.45 9.25
N LYS A 32 -9.74 18.96 8.50
CA LYS A 32 -9.81 17.63 7.87
C LYS A 32 -9.93 16.49 8.87
N GLY A 33 -9.38 16.64 10.08
CA GLY A 33 -9.53 15.65 11.16
C GLY A 33 -10.93 15.61 11.78
N LYS A 34 -11.70 16.71 11.71
CA LYS A 34 -13.08 16.77 12.22
C LYS A 34 -14.11 16.27 11.22
N ALA A 35 -13.86 16.45 9.91
CA ALA A 35 -14.75 15.97 8.85
C ALA A 35 -14.83 14.44 8.72
N LEU A 36 -13.89 13.69 9.31
CA LEU A 36 -13.90 12.21 9.33
C LEU A 36 -14.66 11.59 10.53
N LYS A 37 -15.23 12.39 11.43
CA LYS A 37 -16.04 11.90 12.55
C LYS A 37 -17.52 12.24 12.33
N GLY A 38 -18.16 11.48 11.45
CA GLY A 38 -19.62 11.33 11.40
C GLY A 38 -20.09 10.21 12.36
N PRO A 39 -21.33 10.24 12.85
CA PRO A 39 -21.73 9.55 14.07
C PRO A 39 -21.81 8.03 13.92
N ALA A 40 -21.19 7.34 14.88
CA ALA A 40 -21.38 5.92 15.13
C ALA A 40 -22.81 5.69 15.65
N SER A 41 -23.62 4.94 14.90
CA SER A 41 -24.83 4.30 15.41
C SER A 41 -24.46 2.86 15.77
N ALA A 42 -24.63 2.54 17.05
CA ALA A 42 -24.47 1.21 17.63
C ALA A 42 -25.69 0.32 17.29
N GLU A 43 -25.46 -0.97 17.06
CA GLU A 43 -26.05 -2.05 17.86
C GLU A 43 -25.40 -3.42 17.53
N PRO A 44 -25.04 -4.24 18.53
CA PRO A 44 -24.56 -5.61 18.35
C PRO A 44 -25.69 -6.63 18.59
N ILE A 45 -25.86 -7.59 17.69
CA ILE A 45 -26.71 -8.76 17.92
C ILE A 45 -25.84 -9.92 18.40
N GLN A 46 -25.98 -10.25 19.69
CA GLN A 46 -25.55 -11.48 20.34
C GLN A 46 -26.70 -12.50 20.30
N ALA A 47 -26.44 -13.70 19.78
CA ALA A 47 -27.19 -14.93 20.06
C ALA A 47 -26.25 -16.11 19.80
N GLN A 48 -25.63 -16.67 20.86
CA GLN A 48 -26.08 -17.86 21.59
C GLN A 48 -25.85 -19.18 20.83
N LEU A 49 -24.77 -19.88 21.21
CA LEU A 49 -24.79 -21.34 21.34
C LEU A 49 -23.76 -21.75 22.41
N GLU A 50 -24.23 -21.88 23.66
CA GLU A 50 -23.54 -22.59 24.73
C GLU A 50 -24.34 -23.83 25.12
N ALA A 51 -23.63 -24.95 25.21
CA ALA A 51 -23.86 -26.18 25.99
C ALA A 51 -22.95 -27.22 25.31
N ASP A 52 -22.05 -27.97 25.92
CA ASP A 52 -21.84 -28.43 27.29
C ASP A 52 -20.46 -29.15 27.20
N ILE A 53 -19.45 -28.99 28.06
CA ILE A 53 -19.23 -29.73 29.31
C ILE A 53 -17.92 -29.17 29.93
N THR A 54 -17.95 -28.86 31.22
CA THR A 54 -16.86 -28.33 32.08
C THR A 54 -16.09 -29.49 32.78
N PRO A 55 -15.12 -29.28 33.71
CA PRO A 55 -13.88 -28.49 33.74
C PRO A 55 -12.63 -29.36 34.04
N SER A 56 -11.43 -28.93 33.64
CA SER A 56 -10.21 -29.19 34.44
C SER A 56 -9.12 -28.12 34.20
N GLN A 57 -8.91 -27.25 35.19
CA GLN A 57 -7.69 -26.49 35.44
C GLN A 57 -7.17 -26.95 36.82
N PRO A 58 -5.85 -27.01 37.09
CA PRO A 58 -5.05 -25.78 37.23
C PRO A 58 -3.56 -25.89 36.83
N ALA A 59 -3.00 -24.78 36.32
CA ALA A 59 -1.68 -24.29 36.73
C ALA A 59 -1.39 -22.94 36.05
N ARG A 60 -1.51 -21.86 36.82
CA ARG A 60 -0.86 -20.58 36.54
C ARG A 60 0.65 -20.78 36.55
N GLN A 61 1.31 -20.44 35.44
CA GLN A 61 2.69 -19.95 35.48
C GLN A 61 2.78 -18.74 34.55
N GLU A 62 2.64 -17.57 35.15
CA GLU A 62 3.22 -16.36 34.58
C GLU A 62 4.73 -16.40 34.84
N LEU A 63 5.53 -16.42 33.77
CA LEU A 63 6.90 -15.96 33.83
C LEU A 63 7.26 -15.27 32.50
N SER A 64 7.13 -13.95 32.56
CA SER A 64 7.77 -12.91 31.73
C SER A 64 8.86 -13.39 30.78
N THR A 65 8.59 -13.35 29.47
CA THR A 65 9.61 -13.26 28.41
C THR A 65 9.81 -11.79 28.02
N PRO A 66 11.06 -11.31 27.87
CA PRO A 66 11.34 -9.93 27.49
C PRO A 66 10.84 -9.63 26.07
N PRO A 67 10.57 -8.35 25.72
CA PRO A 67 10.12 -7.99 24.38
C PRO A 67 11.20 -8.43 23.39
N GLN A 68 10.88 -9.46 22.60
CA GLN A 68 11.73 -9.87 21.50
C GLN A 68 11.82 -8.68 20.56
N THR A 69 13.00 -8.05 20.53
CA THR A 69 13.39 -7.13 19.47
C THR A 69 13.19 -7.88 18.16
N GLN A 70 12.09 -7.61 17.47
CA GLN A 70 11.77 -8.21 16.19
C GLN A 70 12.88 -7.80 15.23
N LYS A 71 13.86 -8.69 15.07
CA LYS A 71 14.96 -8.52 14.13
C LYS A 71 14.30 -8.42 12.77
N LEU A 72 14.41 -7.24 12.15
CA LEU A 72 13.78 -6.94 10.86
C LEU A 72 14.19 -8.03 9.87
N LEU A 73 13.29 -8.98 9.62
CA LEU A 73 13.52 -10.10 8.72
C LEU A 73 13.74 -9.49 7.34
N ARG A 74 14.92 -9.72 6.75
CA ARG A 74 15.21 -9.25 5.40
C ARG A 74 14.27 -9.97 4.45
N ALA A 75 13.68 -9.25 3.49
CA ALA A 75 12.66 -9.80 2.59
C ALA A 75 13.11 -11.08 1.84
N HIS A 76 14.40 -11.19 1.49
CA HIS A 76 14.95 -12.40 0.85
C HIS A 76 15.03 -13.61 1.79
N SER A 77 14.97 -13.40 3.10
CA SER A 77 14.91 -14.48 4.10
C SER A 77 13.49 -14.97 4.35
N LEU A 78 12.48 -14.23 3.87
CA LEU A 78 11.06 -14.55 3.99
C LEU A 78 10.48 -15.18 2.72
N LEU A 79 11.10 -14.93 1.58
CA LEU A 79 10.70 -15.48 0.28
C LEU A 79 11.58 -16.70 0.00
N GLU A 80 11.05 -17.90 0.21
CA GLU A 80 11.74 -19.16 -0.08
C GLU A 80 11.96 -19.38 -1.59
N VAL A 81 11.22 -18.65 -2.43
CA VAL A 81 11.20 -18.84 -3.88
C VAL A 81 11.84 -17.63 -4.58
N PRO A 82 12.80 -17.86 -5.51
CA PRO A 82 13.43 -16.78 -6.26
C PRO A 82 12.43 -16.09 -7.21
N PRO A 83 12.59 -14.78 -7.46
CA PRO A 83 11.74 -14.08 -8.42
C PRO A 83 12.02 -14.55 -9.85
N VAL A 84 10.95 -14.68 -10.63
CA VAL A 84 10.97 -14.95 -12.06
C VAL A 84 10.86 -13.63 -12.82
N ILE A 85 11.78 -13.40 -13.74
CA ILE A 85 11.79 -12.20 -14.60
C ILE A 85 11.21 -12.58 -15.95
N VAL A 86 10.21 -11.82 -16.38
CA VAL A 86 9.52 -11.95 -17.66
C VAL A 86 9.88 -10.73 -18.51
N SER A 87 10.49 -10.98 -19.66
CA SER A 87 10.94 -9.92 -20.59
C SER A 87 10.27 -10.01 -21.96
N SER A 88 9.49 -11.06 -22.23
CA SER A 88 8.78 -11.27 -23.49
C SER A 88 7.34 -11.77 -23.29
N GLN A 89 6.54 -11.69 -24.35
CA GLN A 89 5.17 -12.23 -24.35
C GLN A 89 5.20 -13.75 -24.24
N GLU A 90 6.14 -14.42 -24.89
CA GLU A 90 6.25 -15.88 -24.91
C GLU A 90 6.58 -16.43 -23.53
N GLU A 91 7.49 -15.76 -22.80
CA GLU A 91 7.79 -16.08 -21.40
C GLU A 91 6.56 -15.89 -20.51
N TRP A 92 5.78 -14.83 -20.74
CA TRP A 92 4.52 -14.62 -20.03
C TRP A 92 3.50 -15.73 -20.29
N GLU A 93 3.27 -16.09 -21.56
CA GLU A 93 2.30 -17.11 -21.93
C GLU A 93 2.67 -18.48 -21.36
N ALA A 94 3.96 -18.79 -21.23
CA ALA A 94 4.43 -20.02 -20.60
C ALA A 94 4.09 -20.08 -19.09
N LEU A 95 4.10 -18.94 -18.40
CA LEU A 95 3.84 -18.83 -16.95
C LEU A 95 2.37 -18.59 -16.63
N TRP A 96 1.57 -18.22 -17.63
CA TRP A 96 0.17 -17.85 -17.47
C TRP A 96 -0.69 -18.94 -16.80
N PRO A 97 -0.59 -20.24 -17.14
CA PRO A 97 -1.40 -21.27 -16.50
C PRO A 97 -1.16 -21.39 -14.98
N ASP A 98 0.11 -21.33 -14.56
CA ASP A 98 0.48 -21.40 -13.14
C ASP A 98 0.02 -20.15 -12.39
N PHE A 99 0.19 -18.97 -13.01
CA PHE A 99 -0.31 -17.72 -12.46
C PHE A 99 -1.84 -17.74 -12.26
N GLN A 100 -2.59 -18.30 -13.22
CA GLN A 100 -4.04 -18.47 -13.09
C GLN A 100 -4.40 -19.44 -11.96
N LYS A 101 -3.65 -20.53 -11.81
CA LYS A 101 -3.84 -21.50 -10.74
C LYS A 101 -3.64 -20.84 -9.38
N ASP A 102 -2.60 -20.04 -9.20
CA ASP A 102 -2.35 -19.32 -7.94
C ASP A 102 -3.49 -18.36 -7.59
N LEU A 103 -3.94 -17.57 -8.58
CA LEU A 103 -5.05 -16.64 -8.39
C LEU A 103 -6.40 -17.33 -8.14
N SER A 104 -6.56 -18.58 -8.59
CA SER A 104 -7.77 -19.37 -8.31
C SER A 104 -7.86 -19.80 -6.84
N VAL A 105 -6.72 -19.96 -6.16
CA VAL A 105 -6.65 -20.29 -4.73
C VAL A 105 -6.84 -19.02 -3.90
N TYR A 106 -6.06 -17.98 -4.20
CA TYR A 106 -6.14 -16.68 -3.52
C TYR A 106 -6.24 -15.57 -4.56
N PRO A 107 -7.41 -14.94 -4.76
CA PRO A 107 -7.61 -13.89 -5.75
C PRO A 107 -7.08 -12.54 -5.22
N VAL A 108 -5.81 -12.50 -4.86
CA VAL A 108 -5.11 -11.32 -4.36
C VAL A 108 -3.80 -11.18 -5.11
N LEU A 109 -3.56 -9.99 -5.66
CA LEU A 109 -2.38 -9.67 -6.43
C LEU A 109 -1.71 -8.43 -5.86
N GLY A 110 -0.61 -8.61 -5.13
CA GLY A 110 0.25 -7.49 -4.77
C GLY A 110 0.92 -6.93 -6.01
N LEU A 111 0.86 -5.61 -6.21
CA LEU A 111 1.49 -4.92 -7.32
C LEU A 111 2.50 -3.92 -6.78
N ASP A 112 3.64 -3.82 -7.45
CA ASP A 112 4.56 -2.71 -7.28
C ASP A 112 5.16 -2.34 -8.64
N CYS A 113 5.65 -1.12 -8.79
CA CYS A 113 6.23 -0.72 -10.07
C CYS A 113 7.34 0.31 -9.92
N GLU A 114 8.35 0.18 -10.77
CA GLU A 114 9.48 1.10 -10.82
C GLU A 114 9.49 1.88 -12.14
N TRP A 115 9.91 3.13 -12.07
CA TRP A 115 10.06 4.02 -13.23
C TRP A 115 11.33 4.85 -13.11
N VAL A 116 11.89 5.23 -14.24
CA VAL A 116 13.06 6.11 -14.30
C VAL A 116 12.65 7.58 -14.41
N SER A 117 13.51 8.48 -13.96
CA SER A 117 13.34 9.93 -14.18
C SER A 117 14.23 10.37 -15.34
N VAL A 118 13.63 11.02 -16.34
CA VAL A 118 14.34 11.58 -17.49
C VAL A 118 14.15 13.10 -17.47
N LYS A 119 15.25 13.84 -17.31
CA LYS A 119 15.23 15.33 -17.21
C LYS A 119 14.29 15.83 -16.10
N GLY A 120 14.27 15.15 -14.95
CA GLY A 120 13.45 15.52 -13.79
C GLY A 120 11.96 15.17 -13.91
N LYS A 121 11.54 14.53 -15.00
CA LYS A 121 10.17 14.04 -15.20
C LYS A 121 10.14 12.53 -15.04
N ALA A 122 9.15 12.03 -14.29
CA ALA A 122 8.88 10.60 -14.22
C ALA A 122 8.52 10.07 -15.61
N SER A 123 9.24 9.04 -16.05
CA SER A 123 8.91 8.28 -17.25
C SER A 123 7.71 7.36 -16.98
N ALA A 124 7.25 6.67 -18.02
CA ALA A 124 6.35 5.54 -17.87
C ALA A 124 7.00 4.43 -17.01
N VAL A 125 6.14 3.58 -16.45
CA VAL A 125 6.57 2.37 -15.74
C VAL A 125 7.57 1.59 -16.59
N SER A 126 8.70 1.23 -15.97
CA SER A 126 9.80 0.50 -16.58
C SER A 126 9.86 -0.95 -16.09
N LEU A 127 9.39 -1.19 -14.86
CA LEU A 127 9.30 -2.49 -14.22
C LEU A 127 7.95 -2.62 -13.52
N LEU A 128 7.26 -3.74 -13.70
CA LEU A 128 6.09 -4.12 -12.92
C LEU A 128 6.40 -5.39 -12.14
N GLN A 129 6.17 -5.37 -10.84
CA GLN A 129 6.38 -6.49 -9.93
C GLN A 129 5.04 -6.99 -9.43
N MET A 130 4.87 -8.31 -9.44
CA MET A 130 3.70 -9.01 -8.94
C MET A 130 4.14 -9.93 -7.82
N ALA A 131 3.44 -9.87 -6.68
CA ALA A 131 3.81 -10.60 -5.46
C ALA A 131 3.77 -12.13 -5.59
N THR A 132 3.19 -12.66 -6.67
CA THR A 132 3.41 -14.05 -7.16
C THR A 132 4.78 -14.24 -7.81
N LEU A 133 5.78 -13.44 -7.42
CA LEU A 133 7.18 -13.52 -7.82
C LEU A 133 7.45 -13.31 -9.32
N LEU A 134 6.54 -12.67 -10.04
CA LEU A 134 6.72 -12.31 -11.45
C LEU A 134 7.13 -10.85 -11.58
N THR A 135 8.21 -10.60 -12.32
CA THR A 135 8.71 -9.26 -12.62
C THR A 135 8.67 -9.04 -14.13
N PHE A 136 7.81 -8.14 -14.60
CA PHE A 136 7.68 -7.77 -16.01
C PHE A 136 8.63 -6.62 -16.34
N ARG A 137 9.67 -6.90 -17.12
CA ARG A 137 10.67 -5.92 -17.56
C ARG A 137 10.20 -5.33 -18.89
N ASN A 138 10.11 -4.01 -18.95
CA ASN A 138 9.64 -3.22 -20.11
C ASN A 138 8.11 -3.07 -20.22
N ALA A 139 7.49 -2.47 -19.20
CA ALA A 139 6.07 -2.14 -19.25
C ALA A 139 5.69 -1.13 -20.36
N GLN A 140 6.64 -0.49 -21.05
CA GLN A 140 6.32 0.37 -22.21
C GLN A 140 5.67 -0.40 -23.37
N LEU A 141 5.86 -1.72 -23.43
CA LEU A 141 5.14 -2.60 -24.34
C LEU A 141 3.70 -2.82 -23.85
N PRO A 142 2.75 -3.09 -24.76
CA PRO A 142 1.39 -3.44 -24.35
C PRO A 142 1.43 -4.63 -23.41
N LEU A 143 0.75 -4.51 -22.26
CA LEU A 143 0.69 -5.59 -21.29
C LEU A 143 0.00 -6.82 -21.91
N PRO A 144 0.43 -8.04 -21.52
CA PRO A 144 -0.23 -9.26 -21.96
C PRO A 144 -1.74 -9.25 -21.68
N LYS A 145 -2.55 -9.77 -22.60
CA LYS A 145 -4.02 -9.76 -22.49
C LYS A 145 -4.52 -10.43 -21.21
N GLY A 146 -3.91 -11.53 -20.80
CA GLY A 146 -4.23 -12.21 -19.55
C GLY A 146 -4.06 -11.30 -18.32
N LEU A 147 -2.94 -10.59 -18.26
CA LEU A 147 -2.67 -9.63 -17.18
C LEU A 147 -3.69 -8.49 -17.17
N VAL A 148 -4.01 -7.91 -18.33
CA VAL A 148 -5.03 -6.85 -18.45
C VAL A 148 -6.40 -7.34 -17.94
N GLY A 149 -6.76 -8.58 -18.26
CA GLY A 149 -7.99 -9.21 -17.76
C GLY A 149 -8.02 -9.30 -16.23
N VAL A 150 -6.94 -9.77 -15.62
CA VAL A 150 -6.82 -9.90 -14.15
C VAL A 150 -6.86 -8.52 -13.46
N LEU A 151 -6.14 -7.55 -14.01
CA LEU A 151 -6.12 -6.18 -13.50
C LEU A 151 -7.53 -5.54 -13.50
N SER A 152 -8.35 -5.87 -14.51
CA SER A 152 -9.72 -5.41 -14.65
C SER A 152 -10.76 -6.24 -13.88
N ASP A 153 -10.42 -7.45 -13.40
CA ASP A 153 -11.36 -8.36 -12.74
C ASP A 153 -11.74 -7.87 -11.33
N PRO A 154 -13.01 -7.55 -11.02
CA PRO A 154 -13.40 -7.07 -9.70
C PRO A 154 -13.29 -8.14 -8.59
N ARG A 155 -13.07 -9.41 -8.92
CA ARG A 155 -12.91 -10.48 -7.94
C ARG A 155 -11.51 -10.56 -7.37
N VAL A 156 -10.52 -9.98 -8.07
CA VAL A 156 -9.12 -9.98 -7.66
C VAL A 156 -8.81 -8.67 -6.92
N LEU A 157 -8.31 -8.76 -5.70
CA LEU A 157 -7.85 -7.60 -4.91
C LEU A 157 -6.44 -7.19 -5.35
N LYS A 158 -6.18 -5.89 -5.54
CA LYS A 158 -4.84 -5.39 -5.94
C LYS A 158 -4.37 -4.22 -5.11
N ASP A 159 -3.06 -3.98 -5.03
CA ASP A 159 -2.52 -2.75 -4.42
C ASP A 159 -1.63 -2.02 -5.43
N GLY A 160 -2.19 -1.12 -6.24
CA GLY A 160 -1.38 -0.35 -7.20
C GLY A 160 -2.19 0.70 -7.95
N LYS A 161 -1.73 1.95 -7.94
CA LYS A 161 -2.44 3.08 -8.59
C LYS A 161 -1.73 3.67 -9.80
N ARG A 162 -0.40 3.56 -9.87
CA ARG A 162 0.40 4.20 -10.93
C ARG A 162 0.25 3.50 -12.28
N LEU A 163 0.18 2.18 -12.28
CA LEU A 163 0.07 1.36 -13.50
C LEU A 163 -1.19 1.69 -14.33
N ALA A 164 -2.31 1.98 -13.67
CA ALA A 164 -3.56 2.38 -14.35
C ALA A 164 -3.35 3.61 -15.24
N HIS A 165 -2.67 4.62 -14.69
CA HIS A 165 -2.47 5.90 -15.35
C HIS A 165 -1.54 5.75 -16.56
N ASP A 166 -0.39 5.08 -16.39
CA ASP A 166 0.65 5.05 -17.42
C ASP A 166 0.30 4.13 -18.61
N HIS A 167 -0.59 3.15 -18.41
CA HIS A 167 -1.01 2.20 -19.44
C HIS A 167 -2.49 2.32 -19.86
N GLY A 168 -3.22 3.32 -19.34
CA GLY A 168 -4.65 3.49 -19.64
C GLY A 168 -5.51 2.29 -19.22
N LEU A 169 -5.13 1.61 -18.12
CA LEU A 169 -5.81 0.40 -17.65
C LEU A 169 -6.93 0.75 -16.69
N THR A 170 -7.99 -0.06 -16.73
CA THR A 170 -9.01 -0.05 -15.69
C THR A 170 -8.56 -0.98 -14.56
N LEU A 171 -8.27 -0.42 -13.39
CA LEU A 171 -7.99 -1.20 -12.19
C LEU A 171 -9.22 -1.23 -11.29
N ASN A 172 -9.74 -2.45 -11.09
CA ASN A 172 -10.85 -2.70 -10.16
C ASN A 172 -10.33 -3.29 -8.85
N CYS A 173 -11.05 -3.02 -7.76
CA CYS A 173 -10.81 -3.60 -6.43
C CYS A 173 -9.39 -3.36 -5.88
N THR A 174 -8.91 -2.12 -6.01
CA THR A 174 -7.66 -1.70 -5.39
C THR A 174 -7.83 -1.48 -3.88
N VAL A 175 -6.98 -2.12 -3.09
CA VAL A 175 -6.92 -2.02 -1.64
C VAL A 175 -5.60 -1.39 -1.24
N ASP A 176 -5.68 -0.34 -0.42
CA ASP A 176 -4.51 0.27 0.20
C ASP A 176 -4.31 -0.38 1.57
N LEU A 177 -3.25 -1.19 1.69
CA LEU A 177 -2.98 -2.01 2.87
C LEU A 177 -2.83 -1.20 4.15
N ARG A 178 -2.51 0.10 4.07
CA ARG A 178 -2.42 0.98 5.25
C ARG A 178 -3.76 1.12 5.95
N TYR A 179 -4.87 1.12 5.21
CA TYR A 179 -6.20 1.15 5.83
C TYR A 179 -6.55 -0.15 6.53
N LEU A 180 -6.12 -1.29 5.99
CA LEU A 180 -6.33 -2.59 6.64
C LEU A 180 -5.52 -2.70 7.94
N ALA A 181 -4.25 -2.27 7.92
CA ALA A 181 -3.39 -2.26 9.09
C ALA A 181 -3.97 -1.38 10.23
N LEU A 182 -4.63 -0.27 9.90
CA LEU A 182 -5.27 0.60 10.89
C LEU A 182 -6.53 -0.01 11.53
N ARG A 183 -7.18 -0.98 10.88
CA ARG A 183 -8.38 -1.66 11.38
C ARG A 183 -8.09 -2.84 12.31
N GLN A 184 -6.86 -3.35 12.31
CA GLN A 184 -6.41 -4.47 13.15
C GLN A 184 -6.07 -4.03 14.59
N ARG A 185 -6.67 -2.94 15.08
CA ARG A 185 -6.43 -2.39 16.43
C ARG A 185 -7.64 -2.57 17.33
#